data_AF-A0A1Q5TC11-F1
#
_entry.id   AF-A0A1Q5TC11-F1
#
_cell.length_a   1.000
_cell.length_b   1.000
_cell.length_c   1.000
_cell.angle_alpha   90.00
_cell.angle_beta   90.00
_cell.angle_gamma   90.00
#
_symmetry.space_group_name_H-M   'P 1'
#
loop_
_entity.id
_entity.type
_entity.pdbx_description
1 polymer ?
#
loop_
_entity_poly.entity_id
_entity_poly.type
_entity_poly.pdbx_seq_one_letter_code
_entity_poly.pdbx_strand_id
1 'polypeptide(L)'
;MASDSAPQNGAAEVSVATPNKKLQGRQFYESIGSPKYIVAPMVDRSEFAWRMLTRSFMPADEPKPLLAYSPMYHARLFGEQPKMRTQHFQPTREANGDMKRKDELFLDGNPKFDRPLFVQFCANDPTEFLEAARHVAPYCDAVDLNLGCPQGIARKGHYGAFLQEDWDLIYKLINRLHTELSIPITAKFRIQETKEKTLEYAKMILSAGANIITVHGRRREQKGHETGVADWSYIRYLRDNLPPETVIFANGNILNHEDIERCLEATGADGVMSAEGNLSDPTIFSKAPPPGSEGREYWRGRDGKGGYRIDAILRRYLDIIYEYVLEQPIPERKPLYLPSDPIDEAEKAKEEEQDEEADGPPRKKQKREKLKRTNSPSLGVMQGHLFQVLRPMISSHTNVRDALARARPGDMAAFENVLSLVEKAVKTGLQEYEVSPEKFEKQPDVTLTGSKATIAEYGRPFWVCQPHVRPLPEEALVNGALTAKGKNTVPKDSAEKKDKEATGTEAVAVEGVSSATNGDATNGDATNGDAKNGGTTSDILNRINWDSKFSRDDYIIGFVDRFEGQLEVSMNSWKKETTDEEFIPQHRVLYIRHVSGEIVWDRRRRIDKIFNSGNSAFSELAFLN
;
A
#
# COMPACT_ATOMS: atom_id res chain seq x y z
N MET A 1 -6.88 -52.94 65.75
CA MET A 1 -7.74 -51.89 66.33
C MET A 1 -7.36 -50.58 65.67
N ALA A 2 -8.36 -49.89 65.15
CA ALA A 2 -8.24 -48.67 64.35
C ALA A 2 -7.89 -47.44 65.19
N SER A 3 -7.26 -46.44 64.57
CA SER A 3 -7.56 -45.04 64.88
C SER A 3 -7.16 -44.12 63.72
N ASP A 4 -8.17 -43.49 63.14
CA ASP A 4 -8.15 -42.33 62.23
C ASP A 4 -7.30 -41.17 62.74
N SER A 5 -6.76 -40.38 61.81
CA SER A 5 -6.64 -38.93 61.99
C SER A 5 -6.77 -38.20 60.64
N ALA A 6 -7.82 -37.40 60.53
CA ALA A 6 -8.19 -36.54 59.41
C ALA A 6 -7.16 -35.42 59.12
N PRO A 7 -7.10 -34.87 57.88
CA PRO A 7 -6.21 -33.76 57.55
C PRO A 7 -6.79 -32.41 57.99
N GLN A 8 -5.97 -31.61 58.68
CA GLN A 8 -6.26 -30.21 59.00
C GLN A 8 -5.99 -29.31 57.78
N ASN A 9 -6.98 -28.46 57.47
CA ASN A 9 -6.90 -27.40 56.47
C ASN A 9 -5.83 -26.36 56.84
N GLY A 10 -4.77 -26.28 56.03
CA GLY A 10 -3.88 -25.11 55.98
C GLY A 10 -4.38 -24.12 54.94
N ALA A 11 -4.86 -22.96 55.39
CA ALA A 11 -5.19 -21.85 54.51
C ALA A 11 -3.90 -21.32 53.85
N ALA A 12 -3.81 -21.40 52.53
CA ALA A 12 -2.73 -20.81 51.77
C ALA A 12 -2.89 -19.28 51.78
N GLU A 13 -1.96 -18.57 52.41
CA GLU A 13 -1.82 -17.13 52.26
C GLU A 13 -1.56 -16.80 50.79
N VAL A 14 -2.49 -16.08 50.19
CA VAL A 14 -2.36 -15.54 48.83
C VAL A 14 -1.34 -14.42 48.88
N SER A 15 -0.12 -14.67 48.40
CA SER A 15 0.89 -13.63 48.20
C SER A 15 0.36 -12.63 47.17
N VAL A 16 0.07 -11.41 47.63
CA VAL A 16 -0.31 -10.29 46.76
C VAL A 16 0.91 -9.97 45.89
N ALA A 17 0.84 -10.33 44.60
CA ALA A 17 1.90 -10.06 43.64
C ALA A 17 2.10 -8.54 43.49
N THR A 18 3.32 -8.07 43.76
CA THR A 18 3.74 -6.70 43.48
C THR A 18 3.52 -6.38 42.00
N PRO A 19 2.92 -5.23 41.61
CA PRO A 19 2.76 -4.90 40.21
C PRO A 19 4.12 -4.84 39.53
N ASN A 20 4.33 -5.63 38.47
CA ASN A 20 5.56 -5.57 37.69
C ASN A 20 5.77 -4.14 37.17
N LYS A 21 6.93 -3.57 37.46
CA LYS A 21 7.31 -2.21 37.04
C LYS A 21 7.30 -2.12 35.51
N LYS A 22 6.52 -1.18 34.95
CA LYS A 22 6.53 -0.84 33.52
C LYS A 22 7.95 -0.46 33.10
N LEU A 23 8.57 -1.27 32.23
CA LEU A 23 9.89 -0.99 31.67
C LEU A 23 9.82 0.27 30.80
N GLN A 24 10.90 1.07 30.80
CA GLN A 24 10.93 2.36 30.12
C GLN A 24 12.21 2.51 29.30
N GLY A 25 12.12 3.28 28.20
CA GLY A 25 13.27 3.67 27.38
C GLY A 25 14.09 2.47 26.88
N ARG A 26 15.41 2.55 27.04
CA ARG A 26 16.37 1.49 26.69
C ARG A 26 16.02 0.13 27.28
N GLN A 27 15.63 0.07 28.56
CA GLN A 27 15.28 -1.19 29.24
C GLN A 27 14.09 -1.88 28.57
N PHE A 28 13.10 -1.10 28.13
CA PHE A 28 11.99 -1.65 27.36
C PHE A 28 12.46 -2.18 26.00
N TYR A 29 13.26 -1.41 25.27
CA TYR A 29 13.79 -1.84 23.98
C TYR A 29 14.63 -3.13 24.07
N GLU A 30 15.46 -3.26 25.10
CA GLU A 30 16.23 -4.47 25.37
C GLU A 30 15.32 -5.65 25.70
N SER A 31 14.24 -5.42 26.46
CA SER A 31 13.30 -6.48 26.83
C SER A 31 12.54 -7.08 25.64
N ILE A 32 12.41 -6.35 24.53
CA ILE A 32 11.79 -6.84 23.30
C ILE A 32 12.80 -7.43 22.30
N GLY A 33 14.07 -7.58 22.69
CA GLY A 33 15.13 -8.19 21.88
C GLY A 33 16.02 -7.21 21.13
N SER A 34 15.95 -5.91 21.44
CA SER A 34 16.70 -4.86 20.75
C SER A 34 16.58 -4.94 19.21
N PRO A 35 15.35 -4.95 18.64
CA PRO A 35 15.15 -5.15 17.22
C PRO A 35 15.81 -4.03 16.41
N LYS A 36 16.61 -4.41 15.42
CA LYS A 36 17.25 -3.48 14.47
C LYS A 36 16.43 -3.28 13.20
N TYR A 37 15.57 -4.23 12.87
CA TYR A 37 14.75 -4.22 11.66
C TYR A 37 13.31 -3.89 12.01
N ILE A 38 12.75 -2.84 11.41
CA ILE A 38 11.41 -2.37 11.73
C ILE A 38 10.52 -2.28 10.48
N VAL A 39 9.42 -3.03 10.44
CA VAL A 39 8.37 -2.86 9.42
C VAL A 39 7.54 -1.65 9.79
N ALA A 40 7.48 -0.66 8.89
CA ALA A 40 6.75 0.57 9.13
C ALA A 40 5.23 0.38 9.21
N PRO A 41 4.52 1.27 9.93
CA PRO A 41 3.06 1.35 9.85
C PRO A 41 2.65 1.86 8.47
N MET A 42 1.86 1.06 7.76
CA MET A 42 1.38 1.38 6.42
C MET A 42 -0.10 1.00 6.31
N VAL A 43 -0.96 1.99 6.06
CA VAL A 43 -2.40 1.79 5.90
C VAL A 43 -2.67 0.88 4.69
N ASP A 44 -3.48 -0.17 4.88
CA ASP A 44 -3.81 -1.19 3.89
C ASP A 44 -2.59 -1.96 3.32
N ARG A 45 -1.51 -2.01 4.10
CA ARG A 45 -0.17 -2.50 3.67
C ARG A 45 0.66 -3.23 4.74
N SER A 46 0.25 -3.20 6.00
CA SER A 46 1.03 -3.75 7.13
C SER A 46 0.17 -4.64 8.03
N GLU A 47 -0.87 -5.23 7.46
CA GLU A 47 -1.75 -6.21 8.09
C GLU A 47 -0.96 -7.47 8.46
N PHE A 48 -1.54 -8.29 9.33
CA PHE A 48 -0.95 -9.51 9.85
C PHE A 48 -0.20 -10.34 8.80
N ALA A 49 -0.83 -10.68 7.68
CA ALA A 49 -0.22 -11.54 6.67
C ALA A 49 1.05 -10.93 6.05
N TRP A 50 1.11 -9.60 5.91
CA TRP A 50 2.30 -8.92 5.40
C TRP A 50 3.44 -8.88 6.42
N ARG A 51 3.11 -8.65 7.70
CA ARG A 51 4.08 -8.72 8.80
C ARG A 51 4.68 -10.13 8.89
N MET A 52 3.83 -11.15 8.83
CA MET A 52 4.24 -12.55 8.80
C MET A 52 5.11 -12.88 7.58
N LEU A 53 4.76 -12.36 6.40
CA LEU A 53 5.58 -12.54 5.20
C LEU A 53 6.99 -12.01 5.42
N THR A 54 7.13 -10.79 5.93
CA THR A 54 8.45 -10.21 6.22
C THR A 54 9.19 -11.02 7.29
N ARG A 55 8.51 -11.43 8.38
CA ARG A 55 9.09 -12.25 9.46
C ARG A 55 9.60 -13.60 8.97
N SER A 56 8.94 -14.20 7.97
CA SER A 56 9.30 -15.52 7.46
C SER A 56 10.69 -15.61 6.82
N PHE A 57 11.30 -14.46 6.48
CA PHE A 57 12.66 -14.39 5.95
C PHE A 57 13.70 -14.15 7.04
N MET A 58 13.29 -13.98 8.30
CA MET A 58 14.21 -13.81 9.41
C MET A 58 14.76 -15.17 9.86
N PRO A 59 16.03 -15.25 10.27
CA PRO A 59 16.59 -16.48 10.83
C PRO A 59 15.79 -16.92 12.07
N ALA A 60 15.47 -18.22 12.15
CA ALA A 60 14.66 -18.77 13.25
C ALA A 60 15.41 -18.79 14.59
N ASP A 61 16.73 -18.70 14.56
CA ASP A 61 17.65 -18.75 15.69
C ASP A 61 18.00 -17.36 16.26
N GLU A 62 17.66 -16.26 15.56
CA GLU A 62 17.85 -14.92 16.08
C GLU A 62 16.69 -14.53 17.03
N PRO A 63 16.98 -14.05 18.26
CA PRO A 63 15.93 -13.61 19.17
C PRO A 63 15.27 -12.34 18.64
N LYS A 64 14.05 -12.48 18.10
CA LYS A 64 13.15 -11.37 17.69
C LYS A 64 13.85 -10.24 16.90
N PRO A 65 14.50 -10.55 15.76
CA PRO A 65 15.29 -9.55 15.03
C PRO A 65 14.44 -8.41 14.45
N LEU A 66 13.13 -8.65 14.33
CA LEU A 66 12.19 -7.78 13.65
C LEU A 66 11.06 -7.30 14.58
N LEU A 67 10.92 -5.98 14.65
CA LEU A 67 9.73 -5.30 15.15
C LEU A 67 8.81 -4.96 13.98
N ALA A 68 7.52 -5.14 14.15
CA ALA A 68 6.55 -4.70 13.15
C ALA A 68 5.55 -3.73 13.76
N TYR A 69 4.99 -2.88 12.92
CA TYR A 69 3.90 -1.98 13.27
C TYR A 69 2.60 -2.45 12.62
N SER A 70 1.48 -2.22 13.29
CA SER A 70 0.16 -2.31 12.66
C SER A 70 -0.03 -1.21 11.61
N PRO A 71 -1.07 -1.30 10.76
CA PRO A 71 -1.61 -0.14 10.09
C PRO A 71 -1.99 0.95 11.09
N MET A 72 -2.03 2.20 10.64
CA MET A 72 -2.48 3.32 11.47
C MET A 72 -3.99 3.27 11.65
N TYR A 73 -4.46 3.22 12.90
CA TYR A 73 -5.88 3.23 13.25
C TYR A 73 -6.33 4.60 13.76
N HIS A 74 -7.55 5.03 13.43
CA HIS A 74 -8.12 6.25 14.00
C HIS A 74 -8.67 5.96 15.40
N ALA A 75 -8.10 6.58 16.44
CA ALA A 75 -8.41 6.28 17.84
C ALA A 75 -9.91 6.32 18.15
N ARG A 76 -10.59 7.45 17.87
CA ARG A 76 -12.04 7.58 18.06
C ARG A 76 -12.86 6.46 17.42
N LEU A 77 -12.67 6.23 16.12
CA LEU A 77 -13.41 5.19 15.39
C LEU A 77 -13.10 3.79 15.94
N PHE A 78 -11.85 3.53 16.31
CA PHE A 78 -11.43 2.26 16.87
C PHE A 78 -12.01 2.03 18.27
N GLY A 79 -12.07 3.05 19.13
CA GLY A 79 -12.66 2.96 20.48
C GLY A 79 -14.18 2.83 20.45
N GLU A 80 -14.86 3.60 19.60
CA GLU A 80 -16.34 3.65 19.56
C GLU A 80 -16.98 2.51 18.78
N GLN A 81 -16.32 1.99 17.73
CA GLN A 81 -16.97 1.11 16.75
C GLN A 81 -16.38 -0.31 16.78
N PRO A 82 -17.06 -1.30 17.40
CA PRO A 82 -16.61 -2.70 17.41
C PRO A 82 -16.36 -3.26 16.00
N LYS A 83 -17.17 -2.83 15.03
CA LYS A 83 -16.99 -3.22 13.62
C LYS A 83 -15.66 -2.73 13.05
N MET A 84 -15.24 -1.51 13.36
CA MET A 84 -13.93 -1.00 12.93
C MET A 84 -12.80 -1.82 13.53
N ARG A 85 -12.90 -2.19 14.82
CA ARG A 85 -11.89 -3.04 15.46
C ARG A 85 -11.75 -4.38 14.75
N THR A 86 -12.85 -5.12 14.64
CA THR A 86 -12.85 -6.47 14.02
C THR A 86 -12.48 -6.48 12.53
N GLN A 87 -12.68 -5.37 11.82
CA GLN A 87 -12.26 -5.21 10.42
C GLN A 87 -10.78 -4.90 10.24
N HIS A 88 -10.06 -4.52 11.30
CA HIS A 88 -8.69 -4.03 11.20
C HIS A 88 -7.68 -4.73 12.12
N PHE A 89 -8.13 -5.29 13.24
CA PHE A 89 -7.28 -5.91 14.27
C PHE A 89 -7.99 -7.13 14.87
N GLN A 90 -7.41 -8.32 14.70
CA GLN A 90 -7.96 -9.62 15.09
C GLN A 90 -7.09 -10.36 16.12
N PRO A 91 -7.00 -9.85 17.36
CA PRO A 91 -6.13 -10.41 18.39
C PRO A 91 -6.67 -11.71 19.00
N THR A 92 -7.99 -11.89 18.99
CA THR A 92 -8.68 -13.08 19.53
C THR A 92 -9.68 -13.62 18.52
N ARG A 93 -10.14 -14.85 18.75
CA ARG A 93 -11.18 -15.49 17.92
C ARG A 93 -12.52 -14.77 17.97
N GLU A 94 -12.82 -14.01 19.02
CA GLU A 94 -14.02 -13.16 19.03
C GLU A 94 -14.02 -12.19 17.83
N ALA A 95 -12.85 -11.62 17.52
CA ALA A 95 -12.73 -10.62 16.46
C ALA A 95 -12.97 -11.19 15.06
N ASN A 96 -12.87 -12.51 14.87
CA ASN A 96 -13.20 -13.19 13.62
C ASN A 96 -14.63 -13.80 13.63
N GLY A 97 -15.37 -13.65 14.72
CA GLY A 97 -16.75 -14.14 14.89
C GLY A 97 -16.87 -15.54 15.48
N ASP A 98 -15.77 -16.18 15.89
CA ASP A 98 -15.82 -17.48 16.58
C ASP A 98 -16.03 -17.29 18.08
N MET A 99 -17.31 -17.22 18.46
CA MET A 99 -17.73 -17.04 19.85
C MET A 99 -17.46 -18.25 20.75
N LYS A 100 -17.17 -19.44 20.19
CA LYS A 100 -16.89 -20.65 20.99
C LYS A 100 -15.48 -20.62 21.56
N ARG A 101 -14.54 -20.05 20.81
CA ARG A 101 -13.12 -19.93 21.19
C ARG A 101 -12.75 -18.48 21.49
N LYS A 102 -13.71 -17.63 21.86
CA LYS A 102 -13.63 -16.16 21.87
C LYS A 102 -12.35 -15.57 22.52
N ASP A 103 -11.84 -16.20 23.58
CA ASP A 103 -10.69 -15.74 24.36
C ASP A 103 -9.35 -16.30 23.85
N GLU A 104 -9.37 -17.25 22.91
CA GLU A 104 -8.16 -17.79 22.28
C GLU A 104 -7.50 -16.72 21.41
N LEU A 105 -6.19 -16.54 21.59
CA LEU A 105 -5.38 -15.64 20.78
C LEU A 105 -5.37 -16.11 19.33
N PHE A 106 -5.52 -15.17 18.40
CA PHE A 106 -5.67 -15.45 16.98
C PHE A 106 -4.49 -14.92 16.16
N LEU A 107 -4.64 -13.79 15.45
CA LEU A 107 -3.65 -13.31 14.49
C LEU A 107 -2.82 -12.16 15.05
N ASP A 108 -3.41 -10.97 15.11
CA ASP A 108 -2.68 -9.75 15.40
C ASP A 108 -2.16 -9.77 16.85
N GLY A 109 -0.84 -9.63 17.00
CA GLY A 109 -0.23 -9.59 18.32
C GLY A 109 -0.13 -10.94 19.04
N ASN A 110 -0.34 -12.04 18.33
CA ASN A 110 -0.15 -13.38 18.89
C ASN A 110 1.33 -13.57 19.30
N PRO A 111 1.63 -13.87 20.59
CA PRO A 111 2.99 -14.02 21.08
C PRO A 111 3.81 -15.11 20.40
N LYS A 112 3.17 -16.08 19.74
CA LYS A 112 3.85 -17.17 19.04
C LYS A 112 4.57 -16.71 17.78
N PHE A 113 4.05 -15.69 17.08
CA PHE A 113 4.53 -15.38 15.74
C PHE A 113 4.45 -13.90 15.31
N ASP A 114 3.61 -13.07 15.95
CA ASP A 114 3.44 -11.66 15.56
C ASP A 114 3.91 -10.68 16.65
N ARG A 115 4.85 -11.08 17.51
CA ARG A 115 5.51 -10.19 18.49
C ARG A 115 7.03 -10.19 18.30
N PRO A 116 7.71 -9.04 18.44
CA PRO A 116 7.19 -7.78 19.00
C PRO A 116 6.37 -6.97 17.99
N LEU A 117 5.27 -6.36 18.45
CA LEU A 117 4.33 -5.57 17.65
C LEU A 117 4.01 -4.25 18.34
N PHE A 118 4.13 -3.15 17.61
CA PHE A 118 3.61 -1.85 18.05
C PHE A 118 2.32 -1.53 17.30
N VAL A 119 1.30 -1.09 18.03
CA VAL A 119 0.02 -0.71 17.42
C VAL A 119 -0.07 0.81 17.31
N GLN A 120 -0.15 1.31 16.07
CA GLN A 120 -0.13 2.75 15.81
C GLN A 120 -1.54 3.34 15.69
N PHE A 121 -1.75 4.48 16.34
CA PHE A 121 -2.96 5.28 16.19
C PHE A 121 -2.67 6.67 15.64
N CYS A 122 -3.66 7.26 14.97
CA CYS A 122 -3.84 8.70 14.92
C CYS A 122 -4.93 9.13 15.90
N ALA A 123 -4.69 10.23 16.60
CA ALA A 123 -5.58 10.77 17.62
C ALA A 123 -5.36 12.27 17.76
N ASN A 124 -6.36 12.97 18.30
CA ASN A 124 -6.30 14.38 18.68
C ASN A 124 -7.11 14.69 19.95
N ASP A 125 -7.62 13.65 20.63
CA ASP A 125 -8.21 13.74 21.96
C ASP A 125 -7.55 12.68 22.88
N PRO A 126 -6.99 13.07 24.05
CA PRO A 126 -6.32 12.15 24.98
C PRO A 126 -7.22 11.06 25.56
N THR A 127 -8.51 11.35 25.75
CA THR A 127 -9.46 10.40 26.33
C THR A 127 -9.80 9.31 25.31
N GLU A 128 -10.17 9.70 24.10
CA GLU A 128 -10.45 8.79 23.00
C GLU A 128 -9.23 7.94 22.65
N PHE A 129 -8.03 8.53 22.72
CA PHE A 129 -6.79 7.80 22.48
C PHE A 129 -6.55 6.72 23.54
N LEU A 130 -6.74 7.04 24.82
CA LEU A 130 -6.56 6.08 25.90
C LEU A 130 -7.57 4.93 25.81
N GLU A 131 -8.84 5.22 25.53
CA GLU A 131 -9.87 4.19 25.38
C GLU A 131 -9.57 3.24 24.21
N ALA A 132 -9.15 3.78 23.06
CA ALA A 132 -8.73 2.96 21.92
C ALA A 132 -7.51 2.08 22.26
N ALA A 133 -6.53 2.65 22.97
CA ALA A 133 -5.30 1.96 23.35
C ALA A 133 -5.54 0.80 24.34
N ARG A 134 -6.51 0.93 25.25
CA ARG A 134 -6.88 -0.14 26.21
C ARG A 134 -7.33 -1.42 25.51
N HIS A 135 -7.95 -1.32 24.32
CA HIS A 135 -8.36 -2.49 23.55
C HIS A 135 -7.20 -3.31 22.99
N VAL A 136 -6.05 -2.69 22.72
CA VAL A 136 -4.90 -3.35 22.08
C VAL A 136 -3.77 -3.67 23.04
N ALA A 137 -3.72 -3.00 24.19
CA ALA A 137 -2.64 -3.11 25.17
C ALA A 137 -2.29 -4.55 25.61
N PRO A 138 -3.25 -5.50 25.76
CA PRO A 138 -2.90 -6.90 26.07
C PRO A 138 -2.17 -7.64 24.94
N TYR A 139 -2.31 -7.15 23.70
CA TYR A 139 -1.93 -7.85 22.48
C TYR A 139 -0.75 -7.19 21.76
N CYS A 140 -0.16 -6.12 22.30
CA CYS A 140 1.01 -5.47 21.71
C CYS A 140 2.08 -5.17 22.76
N ASP A 141 3.27 -4.80 22.29
CA ASP A 141 4.42 -4.47 23.13
C ASP A 141 4.48 -2.97 23.43
N ALA A 142 3.95 -2.13 22.54
CA ALA A 142 3.73 -0.71 22.76
C ALA A 142 2.56 -0.18 21.93
N VAL A 143 2.02 0.96 22.35
CA VAL A 143 1.17 1.82 21.52
C VAL A 143 2.03 2.92 20.91
N ASP A 144 1.79 3.27 19.66
CA ASP A 144 2.51 4.35 18.97
C ASP A 144 1.56 5.47 18.54
N LEU A 145 1.97 6.72 18.74
CA LEU A 145 1.28 7.90 18.22
C LEU A 145 1.87 8.33 16.88
N ASN A 146 1.03 8.37 15.85
CA ASN A 146 1.39 8.93 14.56
C ASN A 146 1.40 10.47 14.61
N LEU A 147 2.57 11.05 14.42
CA LEU A 147 2.82 12.50 14.28
C LEU A 147 3.45 12.81 12.91
N GLY A 148 3.27 11.93 11.91
CA GLY A 148 4.03 11.96 10.66
C GLY A 148 3.23 11.86 9.38
N CYS A 149 1.94 11.49 9.43
CA CYS A 149 1.09 11.37 8.25
C CYS A 149 0.79 12.76 7.63
N PRO A 150 1.21 13.05 6.38
CA PRO A 150 0.99 14.34 5.74
C PRO A 150 -0.23 14.36 4.79
N GLN A 151 -1.05 13.30 4.83
CA GLN A 151 -2.16 13.11 3.91
C GLN A 151 -3.30 14.10 4.18
N GLY A 152 -4.08 14.43 3.14
CA GLY A 152 -5.20 15.37 3.27
C GLY A 152 -6.25 14.94 4.31
N ILE A 153 -6.45 13.64 4.49
CA ILE A 153 -7.36 13.12 5.52
C ILE A 153 -6.87 13.40 6.95
N ALA A 154 -5.54 13.42 7.16
CA ALA A 154 -4.93 13.81 8.43
C ALA A 154 -5.05 15.32 8.67
N ARG A 155 -4.97 16.13 7.62
CA ARG A 155 -5.24 17.57 7.69
C ARG A 155 -6.67 17.83 8.12
N LYS A 156 -7.64 17.21 7.44
CA LYS A 156 -9.07 17.37 7.71
C LYS A 156 -9.45 16.88 9.10
N GLY A 157 -8.85 15.79 9.57
CA GLY A 157 -9.08 15.24 10.90
C GLY A 157 -8.22 15.84 12.01
N HIS A 158 -7.33 16.78 11.69
CA HIS A 158 -6.37 17.40 12.62
C HIS A 158 -5.59 16.37 13.46
N TYR A 159 -4.88 15.46 12.79
CA TYR A 159 -3.98 14.49 13.41
C TYR A 159 -2.71 14.30 12.55
N GLY A 160 -1.78 13.43 12.96
CA GLY A 160 -0.58 13.14 12.18
C GLY A 160 0.36 14.34 12.14
N ALA A 161 0.90 14.67 10.97
CA ALA A 161 1.85 15.78 10.81
C ALA A 161 1.19 17.17 10.99
N PHE A 162 -0.12 17.25 11.17
CA PHE A 162 -0.85 18.51 11.40
C PHE A 162 -1.04 18.83 12.90
N LEU A 163 -0.49 17.99 13.78
CA LEU A 163 -0.35 18.28 15.20
C LEU A 163 0.99 18.94 15.54
N GLN A 164 1.96 18.97 14.60
CA GLN A 164 3.33 19.39 14.90
C GLN A 164 3.45 20.85 15.38
N GLU A 165 2.42 21.67 15.15
CA GLU A 165 2.30 23.04 15.65
C GLU A 165 1.63 23.12 17.05
N ASP A 166 0.96 22.07 17.52
CA ASP A 166 0.24 22.01 18.81
C ASP A 166 0.95 21.08 19.81
N TRP A 167 2.03 21.58 20.40
CA TRP A 167 2.88 20.81 21.29
C TRP A 167 2.20 20.46 22.62
N ASP A 168 1.30 21.32 23.10
CA ASP A 168 0.55 21.07 24.33
C ASP A 168 -0.41 19.89 24.15
N LEU A 169 -1.10 19.82 23.00
CA LEU A 169 -1.94 18.66 22.68
C LEU A 169 -1.12 17.38 22.54
N ILE A 170 0.02 17.41 21.84
CA ILE A 170 0.91 16.24 21.71
C ILE A 170 1.37 15.76 23.09
N TYR A 171 1.79 16.69 23.97
CA TYR A 171 2.19 16.36 25.32
C TYR A 171 1.05 15.67 26.07
N LYS A 172 -0.17 16.22 26.03
CA LYS A 172 -1.35 15.64 26.69
C LYS A 172 -1.68 14.25 26.16
N LEU A 173 -1.64 14.05 24.83
CA LEU A 173 -1.87 12.74 24.20
C LEU A 173 -0.87 11.69 24.70
N ILE A 174 0.43 12.01 24.67
CA ILE A 174 1.47 11.06 25.06
C ILE A 174 1.47 10.82 26.57
N ASN A 175 1.39 11.88 27.37
CA ASN A 175 1.48 11.80 28.83
C ASN A 175 0.31 11.03 29.44
N ARG A 176 -0.91 11.22 28.91
CA ARG A 176 -2.09 10.47 29.34
C ARG A 176 -1.88 8.96 29.20
N LEU A 177 -1.38 8.50 28.05
CA LEU A 177 -1.12 7.08 27.82
C LEU A 177 0.11 6.58 28.58
N HIS A 178 1.17 7.39 28.68
CA HIS A 178 2.36 7.04 29.45
C HIS A 178 2.02 6.72 30.91
N THR A 179 1.17 7.53 31.53
CA THR A 179 0.76 7.43 32.93
C THR A 179 -0.30 6.36 33.20
N GLU A 180 -1.21 6.09 32.25
CA GLU A 180 -2.36 5.20 32.49
C GLU A 180 -2.32 3.84 31.79
N LEU A 181 -1.48 3.64 30.76
CA LEU A 181 -1.31 2.32 30.15
C LEU A 181 -0.25 1.49 30.87
N SER A 182 -0.50 0.20 30.99
CA SER A 182 0.45 -0.79 31.51
C SER A 182 1.65 -1.01 30.59
N ILE A 183 1.51 -0.73 29.29
CA ILE A 183 2.57 -0.86 28.28
C ILE A 183 3.12 0.51 27.84
N PRO A 184 4.35 0.57 27.33
CA PRO A 184 4.98 1.80 26.81
C PRO A 184 4.18 2.48 25.69
N ILE A 185 4.37 3.81 25.61
CA ILE A 185 3.97 4.60 24.44
C ILE A 185 5.20 5.04 23.66
N THR A 186 5.11 5.04 22.35
CA THR A 186 6.15 5.47 21.41
C THR A 186 5.57 6.50 20.45
N ALA A 187 6.42 7.21 19.71
CA ALA A 187 5.94 8.20 18.75
C ALA A 187 6.75 8.18 17.46
N LYS A 188 6.06 8.26 16.32
CA LYS A 188 6.66 8.39 15.00
C LYS A 188 6.37 9.76 14.40
N PHE A 189 7.41 10.52 14.09
CA PHE A 189 7.27 11.89 13.57
C PHE A 189 8.18 12.19 12.36
N ARG A 190 7.99 13.38 11.77
CA ARG A 190 8.78 13.94 10.67
C ARG A 190 9.68 15.07 11.17
N ILE A 191 10.86 15.21 10.56
CA ILE A 191 11.77 16.33 10.87
C ILE A 191 11.09 17.69 10.65
N GLN A 192 11.51 18.69 11.41
CA GLN A 192 11.03 20.07 11.35
C GLN A 192 11.90 20.91 10.38
N GLU A 193 11.66 22.22 10.32
CA GLU A 193 12.38 23.10 9.39
C GLU A 193 13.89 23.13 9.65
N THR A 194 14.31 23.06 10.92
CA THR A 194 15.72 23.05 11.35
C THR A 194 16.04 21.87 12.25
N LYS A 195 17.33 21.55 12.38
CA LYS A 195 17.82 20.48 13.27
C LYS A 195 17.53 20.80 14.74
N GLU A 196 17.69 22.06 15.12
CA GLU A 196 17.46 22.59 16.45
C GLU A 196 15.98 22.45 16.83
N LYS A 197 15.06 22.88 15.96
CA LYS A 197 13.61 22.74 16.20
C LYS A 197 13.18 21.28 16.23
N THR A 198 13.81 20.43 15.41
CA THR A 198 13.59 18.97 15.47
C THR A 198 14.03 18.39 16.82
N LEU A 199 15.15 18.87 17.37
CA LEU A 199 15.65 18.47 18.69
C LEU A 199 14.73 18.93 19.82
N GLU A 200 14.26 20.17 19.80
CA GLU A 200 13.29 20.69 20.77
C GLU A 200 12.00 19.87 20.74
N TYR A 201 11.50 19.57 19.54
CA TYR A 201 10.31 18.75 19.34
C TYR A 201 10.51 17.33 19.88
N ALA A 202 11.65 16.70 19.60
CA ALA A 202 12.00 15.39 20.14
C ALA A 202 12.08 15.39 21.68
N LYS A 203 12.69 16.42 22.28
CA LYS A 203 12.77 16.59 23.73
C LYS A 203 11.39 16.72 24.37
N MET A 204 10.47 17.45 23.75
CA MET A 204 9.08 17.58 24.20
C MET A 204 8.34 16.23 24.15
N ILE A 205 8.48 15.48 23.05
CA ILE A 205 7.89 14.14 22.91
C ILE A 205 8.40 13.17 23.99
N LEU A 206 9.72 13.20 24.24
CA LEU A 206 10.35 12.37 25.27
C LEU A 206 9.92 12.78 26.69
N SER A 207 9.86 14.09 26.98
CA SER A 207 9.42 14.58 28.29
C SER A 207 7.94 14.28 28.57
N ALA A 208 7.12 14.19 27.54
CA ALA A 208 5.74 13.73 27.66
C ALA A 208 5.62 12.26 28.07
N GLY A 209 6.67 11.45 27.84
CA GLY A 209 6.76 10.06 28.28
C GLY A 209 6.90 9.02 27.16
N ALA A 210 7.16 9.45 25.91
CA ALA A 210 7.47 8.51 24.83
C ALA A 210 8.77 7.75 25.12
N ASN A 211 8.73 6.42 25.03
CA ASN A 211 9.85 5.56 25.37
C ASN A 211 10.81 5.29 24.19
N ILE A 212 10.30 5.39 22.95
CA ILE A 212 11.08 5.26 21.72
C ILE A 212 10.56 6.31 20.74
N ILE A 213 11.47 6.95 20.01
CA ILE A 213 11.13 7.87 18.92
C ILE A 213 11.51 7.28 17.57
N THR A 214 10.59 7.31 16.62
CA THR A 214 10.87 6.97 15.21
C THR A 214 10.87 8.25 14.38
N VAL A 215 11.98 8.51 13.70
CA VAL A 215 12.21 9.79 13.00
C VAL A 215 12.27 9.54 11.50
N HIS A 216 11.29 10.08 10.78
CA HIS A 216 11.32 10.11 9.32
C HIS A 216 12.06 11.36 8.83
N GLY A 217 13.16 11.17 8.10
CA GLY A 217 14.07 12.22 7.64
C GLY A 217 13.51 13.18 6.58
N ARG A 218 12.19 13.26 6.40
CA ARG A 218 11.56 14.24 5.51
C ARG A 218 10.54 15.08 6.26
N ARG A 219 10.42 16.35 5.88
CA ARG A 219 9.39 17.29 6.37
C ARG A 219 7.99 16.89 5.91
N ARG A 220 6.96 17.49 6.49
CA ARG A 220 5.55 17.22 6.15
C ARG A 220 5.24 17.47 4.67
N GLU A 221 5.82 18.53 4.10
CA GLU A 221 5.58 19.00 2.74
C GLU A 221 6.19 18.05 1.69
N GLN A 222 7.22 17.29 2.07
CA GLN A 222 7.87 16.31 1.22
C GLN A 222 7.01 15.03 1.09
N LYS A 223 6.05 15.09 0.18
CA LYS A 223 5.10 14.00 -0.16
C LYS A 223 4.83 13.94 -1.66
N GLY A 224 4.27 12.83 -2.15
CA GLY A 224 3.91 12.66 -3.57
C GLY A 224 5.14 12.75 -4.48
N HIS A 225 5.04 13.56 -5.54
CA HIS A 225 6.17 13.83 -6.43
C HIS A 225 7.27 14.67 -5.75
N GLU A 226 6.91 15.53 -4.79
CA GLU A 226 7.84 16.36 -4.00
C GLU A 226 8.49 15.59 -2.84
N THR A 227 8.47 14.26 -2.87
CA THR A 227 8.98 13.43 -1.77
C THR A 227 10.47 13.68 -1.49
N GLY A 228 11.29 13.89 -2.52
CA GLY A 228 12.74 14.04 -2.38
C GLY A 228 13.42 12.94 -1.54
N VAL A 229 14.64 13.23 -1.10
CA VAL A 229 15.47 12.36 -0.26
C VAL A 229 15.27 12.69 1.22
N ALA A 230 15.29 11.67 2.07
CA ALA A 230 15.29 11.78 3.52
C ALA A 230 16.67 12.20 4.02
N ASP A 231 16.72 13.26 4.81
CA ASP A 231 17.94 13.79 5.38
C ASP A 231 18.26 13.10 6.70
N TRP A 232 19.15 12.10 6.63
CA TRP A 232 19.65 11.36 7.78
C TRP A 232 20.50 12.22 8.73
N SER A 233 21.02 13.37 8.28
CA SER A 233 21.84 14.25 9.12
C SER A 233 21.05 14.91 10.26
N TYR A 234 19.72 14.99 10.13
CA TYR A 234 18.84 15.40 11.23
C TYR A 234 18.78 14.32 12.31
N ILE A 235 18.70 13.05 11.91
CA ILE A 235 18.65 11.92 12.86
C ILE A 235 19.99 11.79 13.59
N ARG A 236 21.11 11.94 12.87
CA ARG A 236 22.45 12.03 13.46
C ARG A 236 22.53 13.15 14.50
N TYR A 237 22.05 14.33 14.15
CA TYR A 237 22.03 15.48 15.06
C TYR A 237 21.21 15.20 16.34
N LEU A 238 20.05 14.52 16.22
CA LEU A 238 19.29 14.08 17.39
C LEU A 238 20.09 13.10 18.25
N ARG A 239 20.74 12.11 17.62
CA ARG A 239 21.55 11.13 18.33
C ARG A 239 22.70 11.78 19.10
N ASP A 240 23.35 12.80 18.53
CA ASP A 240 24.44 13.54 19.17
C ASP A 240 24.00 14.42 20.35
N ASN A 241 22.75 14.87 20.37
CA ASN A 241 22.26 15.88 21.32
C ASN A 241 21.20 15.38 22.31
N LEU A 242 20.80 14.11 22.21
CA LEU A 242 19.90 13.43 23.16
C LEU A 242 20.70 12.47 24.05
N PRO A 243 20.22 12.18 25.28
CA PRO A 243 20.88 11.22 26.18
C PRO A 243 21.19 9.89 25.47
N PRO A 244 22.38 9.28 25.67
CA PRO A 244 22.79 8.06 24.97
C PRO A 244 21.76 6.92 25.04
N GLU A 245 21.06 6.80 26.16
CA GLU A 245 20.04 5.78 26.40
C GLU A 245 18.73 5.97 25.61
N THR A 246 18.51 7.15 25.01
CA THR A 246 17.33 7.40 24.17
C THR A 246 17.35 6.48 22.96
N VAL A 247 16.26 5.72 22.76
CA VAL A 247 16.13 4.83 21.60
C VAL A 247 15.57 5.59 20.41
N ILE A 248 16.26 5.51 19.28
CA ILE A 248 15.91 6.18 18.03
C ILE A 248 15.80 5.14 16.91
N PHE A 249 14.68 5.14 16.20
CA PHE A 249 14.54 4.42 14.93
C PHE A 249 14.61 5.39 13.75
N ALA A 250 15.51 5.12 12.81
CA ALA A 250 15.65 5.91 11.59
C ALA A 250 14.65 5.43 10.52
N ASN A 251 14.05 6.36 9.78
CA ASN A 251 13.11 6.04 8.71
C ASN A 251 13.27 6.97 7.50
N GLY A 252 13.14 6.40 6.30
CA GLY A 252 13.18 7.11 5.02
C GLY A 252 14.38 6.71 4.15
N ASN A 253 14.13 6.48 2.86
CA ASN A 253 15.13 6.06 1.87
C ASN A 253 15.87 4.73 2.18
N ILE A 254 15.14 3.75 2.74
CA ILE A 254 15.62 2.36 2.91
C ILE A 254 14.92 1.50 1.85
N LEU A 255 15.56 1.36 0.70
CA LEU A 255 15.02 0.75 -0.51
C LEU A 255 15.56 -0.65 -0.75
N ASN A 256 16.78 -0.95 -0.30
CA ASN A 256 17.42 -2.26 -0.35
C ASN A 256 18.15 -2.63 0.96
N HIS A 257 18.62 -3.87 1.05
CA HIS A 257 19.28 -4.41 2.24
C HIS A 257 20.52 -3.61 2.65
N GLU A 258 21.35 -3.25 1.66
CA GLU A 258 22.59 -2.49 1.87
C GLU A 258 22.36 -1.09 2.44
N ASP A 259 21.14 -0.55 2.30
CA ASP A 259 20.79 0.76 2.86
C ASP A 259 20.70 0.74 4.40
N ILE A 260 20.49 -0.44 4.99
CA ILE A 260 20.30 -0.59 6.43
C ILE A 260 21.58 -0.23 7.17
N GLU A 261 22.71 -0.82 6.79
CA GLU A 261 24.00 -0.56 7.43
C GLU A 261 24.43 0.89 7.21
N ARG A 262 24.32 1.40 5.97
CA ARG A 262 24.60 2.80 5.66
C ARG A 262 23.77 3.77 6.50
N CYS A 263 22.48 3.46 6.71
CA CYS A 263 21.61 4.29 7.54
C CYS A 263 22.02 4.25 9.01
N LEU A 264 22.30 3.05 9.55
CA LEU A 264 22.76 2.89 10.93
C LEU A 264 24.08 3.63 11.18
N GLU A 265 25.05 3.51 10.27
CA GLU A 265 26.33 4.21 10.35
C GLU A 265 26.15 5.74 10.29
N ALA A 266 25.38 6.23 9.32
CA ALA A 266 25.18 7.66 9.11
C ALA A 266 24.40 8.33 10.27
N THR A 267 23.47 7.60 10.89
CA THR A 267 22.56 8.17 11.91
C THR A 267 22.96 7.84 13.33
N GLY A 268 23.64 6.71 13.57
CA GLY A 268 23.81 6.11 14.88
C GLY A 268 22.50 5.71 15.57
N ALA A 269 21.42 5.51 14.80
CA ALA A 269 20.15 5.04 15.33
C ALA A 269 20.24 3.58 15.81
N ASP A 270 19.34 3.19 16.71
CA ASP A 270 19.29 1.83 17.27
C ASP A 270 18.65 0.82 16.31
N GLY A 271 17.83 1.31 15.37
CA GLY A 271 17.16 0.47 14.38
C GLY A 271 16.72 1.27 13.16
N VAL A 272 16.41 0.54 12.08
CA VAL A 272 16.01 1.08 10.80
C VAL A 272 14.62 0.59 10.43
N MET A 273 13.76 1.53 10.11
CA MET A 273 12.40 1.28 9.67
C MET A 273 12.28 1.45 8.15
N SER A 274 11.75 0.42 7.47
CA SER A 274 11.42 0.49 6.03
C SER A 274 9.90 0.39 5.80
N ALA A 275 9.42 1.17 4.83
CA ALA A 275 8.02 1.22 4.39
C ALA A 275 7.91 0.78 2.92
N GLU A 276 8.04 1.70 1.97
CA GLU A 276 7.92 1.42 0.53
C GLU A 276 8.95 0.40 0.03
N GLY A 277 10.16 0.39 0.61
CA GLY A 277 11.18 -0.65 0.35
C GLY A 277 10.69 -2.03 0.73
N ASN A 278 10.27 -2.23 1.98
CA ASN A 278 9.66 -3.49 2.44
C ASN A 278 8.42 -3.89 1.64
N LEU A 279 7.60 -2.92 1.21
CA LEU A 279 6.40 -3.21 0.42
C LEU A 279 6.71 -3.67 -1.01
N SER A 280 7.83 -3.23 -1.56
CA SER A 280 8.32 -3.66 -2.88
C SER A 280 9.12 -4.97 -2.79
N ASP A 281 9.83 -5.15 -1.69
CA ASP A 281 10.63 -6.32 -1.36
C ASP A 281 10.46 -6.69 0.13
N PRO A 282 9.60 -7.67 0.48
CA PRO A 282 9.41 -8.09 1.86
C PRO A 282 10.65 -8.77 2.46
N THR A 283 11.67 -9.04 1.65
CA THR A 283 12.93 -9.65 2.08
C THR A 283 14.03 -8.65 2.39
N ILE A 284 13.74 -7.33 2.32
CA ILE A 284 14.72 -6.26 2.51
C ILE A 284 15.59 -6.39 3.77
N PHE A 285 15.09 -7.00 4.84
CA PHE A 285 15.84 -7.22 6.09
C PHE A 285 16.66 -8.52 6.10
N SER A 286 16.39 -9.44 5.17
CA SER A 286 17.10 -10.71 5.04
C SER A 286 18.44 -10.50 4.35
N LYS A 287 19.48 -11.16 4.89
CA LYS A 287 20.74 -11.29 4.17
C LYS A 287 20.54 -12.18 2.95
N ALA A 288 21.34 -11.94 1.92
CA ALA A 288 21.43 -12.85 0.79
C ALA A 288 22.01 -14.20 1.26
N PRO A 289 21.52 -15.34 0.74
CA PRO A 289 22.16 -16.62 0.99
C PRO A 289 23.59 -16.62 0.42
N PRO A 290 24.53 -17.38 1.01
CA PRO A 290 25.88 -17.53 0.47
C PRO A 290 25.84 -18.01 -0.98
N PRO A 291 26.80 -17.60 -1.83
CA PRO A 291 26.92 -18.11 -3.20
C PRO A 291 26.93 -19.64 -3.24
N GLY A 292 26.07 -20.24 -4.07
CA GLY A 292 25.90 -21.69 -4.20
C GLY A 292 24.89 -22.30 -3.21
N SER A 293 24.29 -21.51 -2.33
CA SER A 293 23.25 -21.92 -1.38
C SER A 293 21.92 -21.20 -1.59
N GLU A 294 21.69 -20.67 -2.80
CA GLU A 294 20.50 -19.88 -3.17
C GLU A 294 19.18 -20.67 -3.08
N GLY A 295 19.26 -21.99 -3.25
CA GLY A 295 18.08 -22.84 -3.40
C GLY A 295 17.26 -22.46 -4.64
N ARG A 296 15.93 -22.56 -4.54
CA ARG A 296 15.02 -22.25 -5.65
C ARG A 296 14.39 -20.86 -5.58
N GLU A 297 14.48 -20.22 -4.42
CA GLU A 297 13.75 -18.98 -4.12
C GLU A 297 14.58 -17.72 -4.36
N TYR A 298 15.90 -17.83 -4.27
CA TYR A 298 16.80 -16.71 -4.49
C TYR A 298 17.43 -16.80 -5.88
N TRP A 299 17.45 -15.69 -6.62
CA TRP A 299 18.14 -15.58 -7.89
C TRP A 299 19.42 -14.76 -7.72
N ARG A 300 20.50 -15.20 -8.37
CA ARG A 300 21.78 -14.49 -8.41
C ARG A 300 22.29 -14.43 -9.85
N GLY A 301 22.60 -13.22 -10.31
CA GLY A 301 23.20 -12.96 -11.61
C GLY A 301 24.70 -13.21 -11.65
N ARG A 302 25.28 -13.15 -12.85
CA ARG A 302 26.73 -13.28 -13.09
C ARG A 302 27.50 -12.08 -12.56
N ASP A 303 26.85 -10.93 -12.42
CA ASP A 303 27.36 -9.72 -11.77
C ASP A 303 27.40 -9.82 -10.23
N GLY A 304 26.95 -10.95 -9.67
CA GLY A 304 26.90 -11.21 -8.23
C GLY A 304 25.68 -10.59 -7.52
N LYS A 305 24.94 -9.70 -8.20
CA LYS A 305 23.70 -9.13 -7.66
C LYS A 305 22.61 -10.19 -7.65
N GLY A 306 21.69 -10.06 -6.70
CA GLY A 306 20.60 -11.02 -6.57
C GLY A 306 19.41 -10.44 -5.84
N GLY A 307 18.45 -11.31 -5.57
CA GLY A 307 17.26 -11.03 -4.79
C GLY A 307 16.32 -12.24 -4.78
N TYR A 308 15.33 -12.20 -3.90
CA TYR A 308 14.30 -13.23 -3.89
C TYR A 308 13.37 -13.08 -5.09
N ARG A 309 12.95 -14.23 -5.63
CA ARG A 309 12.07 -14.28 -6.79
C ARG A 309 10.63 -13.98 -6.40
N ILE A 310 9.93 -13.23 -7.24
CA ILE A 310 8.55 -12.80 -6.98
C ILE A 310 7.55 -13.96 -6.91
N ASP A 311 7.81 -15.08 -7.60
CA ASP A 311 7.00 -16.30 -7.53
C ASP A 311 7.16 -16.99 -6.18
N ALA A 312 8.38 -17.06 -5.65
CA ALA A 312 8.65 -17.55 -4.30
C ALA A 312 7.95 -16.69 -3.23
N ILE A 313 8.02 -15.36 -3.36
CA ILE A 313 7.34 -14.43 -2.45
C ILE A 313 5.82 -14.61 -2.50
N LEU A 314 5.26 -14.68 -3.71
CA LEU A 314 3.83 -14.87 -3.90
C LEU A 314 3.36 -16.20 -3.29
N ARG A 315 4.08 -17.30 -3.56
CA ARG A 315 3.78 -18.62 -2.99
C ARG A 315 3.77 -18.59 -1.48
N ARG A 316 4.82 -18.04 -0.86
CA ARG A 316 4.92 -17.92 0.59
C ARG A 316 3.82 -17.05 1.19
N TYR A 317 3.46 -15.96 0.52
CA TYR A 317 2.35 -15.11 0.94
C TYR A 317 1.01 -15.87 0.92
N LEU A 318 0.74 -16.67 -0.12
CA LEU A 318 -0.46 -17.50 -0.17
C LEU A 318 -0.44 -18.58 0.92
N ASP A 319 0.70 -19.22 1.17
CA ASP A 319 0.85 -20.24 2.20
C ASP A 319 0.52 -19.69 3.60
N ILE A 320 0.97 -18.47 3.91
CA ILE A 320 0.60 -17.76 5.15
C ILE A 320 -0.92 -17.53 5.24
N ILE A 321 -1.57 -17.19 4.12
CA ILE A 321 -3.02 -17.00 4.08
C ILE A 321 -3.74 -18.33 4.33
N TYR A 322 -3.32 -19.44 3.72
CA TYR A 322 -3.92 -20.74 3.99
C TYR A 322 -3.72 -21.17 5.44
N GLU A 323 -2.49 -21.15 5.92
CA GLU A 323 -2.12 -21.70 7.22
C GLU A 323 -2.73 -20.89 8.36
N TYR A 324 -2.53 -19.56 8.37
CA TYR A 324 -2.89 -18.74 9.52
C TYR A 324 -4.27 -18.12 9.39
N VAL A 325 -4.61 -17.58 8.21
CA VAL A 325 -5.84 -16.78 8.05
C VAL A 325 -7.06 -17.66 7.77
N LEU A 326 -6.90 -18.68 6.93
CA LEU A 326 -7.97 -19.60 6.56
C LEU A 326 -7.97 -20.88 7.40
N GLU A 327 -6.86 -21.22 8.07
CA GLU A 327 -6.64 -22.47 8.79
C GLU A 327 -6.95 -23.70 7.91
N GLN A 328 -6.48 -23.64 6.66
CA GLN A 328 -6.65 -24.66 5.64
C GLN A 328 -5.30 -25.28 5.27
N PRO A 329 -5.26 -26.55 4.85
CA PRO A 329 -4.06 -27.16 4.32
C PRO A 329 -3.52 -26.36 3.13
N ILE A 330 -2.20 -26.18 3.10
CA ILE A 330 -1.51 -25.55 1.98
C ILE A 330 -1.65 -26.48 0.75
N PRO A 331 -2.06 -25.97 -0.42
CA PRO A 331 -2.11 -26.76 -1.64
C PRO A 331 -0.74 -27.31 -2.03
N GLU A 332 -0.71 -28.59 -2.41
CA GLU A 332 0.49 -29.21 -2.98
C GLU A 332 0.78 -28.58 -4.34
N ARG A 333 2.01 -28.10 -4.55
CA ARG A 333 2.46 -27.55 -5.83
C ARG A 333 3.85 -28.05 -6.15
N LYS A 334 4.18 -28.15 -7.44
CA LYS A 334 5.51 -28.55 -7.91
C LYS A 334 6.61 -27.64 -7.33
N PRO A 335 7.86 -28.09 -7.24
CA PRO A 335 8.98 -27.22 -6.93
C PRO A 335 9.07 -26.03 -7.89
N LEU A 336 9.49 -24.86 -7.41
CA LEU A 336 9.75 -23.70 -8.26
C LEU A 336 10.78 -24.05 -9.32
N TYR A 337 10.51 -23.72 -10.58
CA TYR A 337 11.37 -24.07 -11.72
C TYR A 337 12.80 -23.55 -11.55
N LEU A 338 13.79 -24.38 -11.90
CA LEU A 338 15.18 -24.01 -12.13
C LEU A 338 15.62 -24.45 -13.53
N PRO A 339 16.49 -23.68 -14.22
CA PRO A 339 17.07 -24.11 -15.50
C PRO A 339 17.87 -25.42 -15.44
N SER A 340 18.37 -25.79 -14.25
CA SER A 340 19.09 -27.04 -14.00
C SER A 340 18.18 -28.25 -13.79
N ASP A 341 16.85 -28.06 -13.76
CA ASP A 341 15.91 -29.18 -13.62
C ASP A 341 15.92 -30.07 -14.87
N PRO A 342 15.71 -31.39 -14.72
CA PRO A 342 15.58 -32.30 -15.87
C PRO A 342 14.44 -31.85 -16.79
N ILE A 343 14.68 -31.88 -18.10
CA ILE A 343 13.64 -31.61 -19.09
C ILE A 343 12.69 -32.80 -19.11
N ASP A 344 11.47 -32.61 -18.61
CA ASP A 344 10.39 -33.58 -18.79
C ASP A 344 9.74 -33.34 -20.16
N GLU A 345 10.08 -34.17 -21.14
CA GLU A 345 9.56 -34.06 -22.50
C GLU A 345 8.04 -34.27 -22.58
N ALA A 346 7.44 -35.00 -21.63
CA ALA A 346 5.99 -35.19 -21.58
C ALA A 346 5.27 -33.95 -21.02
N GLU A 347 5.91 -33.18 -20.14
CA GLU A 347 5.39 -31.87 -19.71
C GLU A 347 5.56 -30.80 -20.77
N LYS A 348 6.70 -30.81 -21.48
CA LYS A 348 6.93 -29.88 -22.60
C LYS A 348 5.85 -30.03 -23.67
N ALA A 349 5.48 -31.26 -24.03
CA ALA A 349 4.39 -31.53 -24.97
C ALA A 349 3.00 -31.06 -24.46
N LYS A 350 2.71 -31.20 -23.17
CA LYS A 350 1.44 -30.74 -22.56
C LYS A 350 1.36 -29.21 -22.43
N GLU A 351 2.48 -28.55 -22.18
CA GLU A 351 2.55 -27.09 -22.13
C GLU A 351 2.38 -26.48 -23.52
N GLU A 352 2.97 -27.09 -24.55
CA GLU A 352 2.77 -26.69 -25.95
C GLU A 352 1.29 -26.84 -26.38
N GLU A 353 0.59 -27.92 -25.97
CA GLU A 353 -0.85 -28.08 -26.21
C GLU A 353 -1.73 -27.08 -25.44
N GLN A 354 -1.37 -26.73 -24.19
CA GLN A 354 -2.12 -25.74 -23.38
C GLN A 354 -1.93 -24.30 -23.86
N ASP A 355 -0.77 -23.97 -24.41
CA ASP A 355 -0.49 -22.65 -24.96
C ASP A 355 -1.26 -22.39 -26.26
N GLU A 356 -1.52 -23.44 -27.06
CA GLU A 356 -2.43 -23.37 -28.20
C GLU A 356 -3.91 -23.24 -27.77
N GLU A 357 -4.32 -23.82 -26.64
CA GLU A 357 -5.70 -23.70 -26.11
C GLU A 357 -5.96 -22.36 -25.39
N ALA A 358 -4.93 -21.72 -24.84
CA ALA A 358 -5.02 -20.46 -24.07
C ALA A 358 -5.32 -19.22 -24.94
N ASP A 359 -5.11 -19.30 -26.26
CA ASP A 359 -5.44 -18.24 -27.24
C ASP A 359 -6.91 -18.30 -27.73
N GLY A 360 -7.70 -19.24 -27.20
CA GLY A 360 -9.14 -19.36 -27.47
C GLY A 360 -10.02 -18.50 -26.56
N PRO A 361 -11.24 -18.12 -27.00
CA PRO A 361 -12.17 -17.36 -26.16
C PRO A 361 -12.53 -18.14 -24.89
N PRO A 362 -12.69 -17.46 -23.73
CA PRO A 362 -12.78 -18.10 -22.43
C PRO A 362 -13.96 -19.09 -22.35
N ARG A 363 -13.68 -20.33 -21.94
CA ARG A 363 -14.70 -21.38 -21.73
C ARG A 363 -15.73 -20.96 -20.67
N LYS A 364 -16.98 -21.41 -20.88
CA LYS A 364 -18.19 -21.05 -20.12
C LYS A 364 -17.97 -21.06 -18.61
N LYS A 365 -18.43 -19.99 -17.95
CA LYS A 365 -18.46 -19.80 -16.48
C LYS A 365 -18.98 -21.05 -15.76
N GLN A 366 -18.09 -21.74 -15.04
CA GLN A 366 -18.51 -22.69 -14.01
C GLN A 366 -19.26 -21.93 -12.90
N LYS A 367 -20.31 -22.58 -12.38
CA LYS A 367 -21.20 -22.04 -11.37
C LYS A 367 -20.41 -21.90 -10.06
N ARG A 368 -20.03 -20.66 -9.73
CA ARG A 368 -19.28 -20.30 -8.52
C ARG A 368 -20.07 -20.75 -7.28
N GLU A 369 -19.54 -21.71 -6.53
CA GLU A 369 -20.08 -22.02 -5.21
C GLU A 369 -19.92 -20.79 -4.31
N LYS A 370 -20.96 -20.47 -3.53
CA LYS A 370 -20.91 -19.40 -2.54
C LYS A 370 -20.03 -19.87 -1.37
N LEU A 371 -18.71 -19.70 -1.50
CA LEU A 371 -17.79 -19.82 -0.37
C LEU A 371 -18.20 -18.83 0.73
N LYS A 372 -18.27 -19.32 1.96
CA LYS A 372 -18.59 -18.53 3.15
C LYS A 372 -17.48 -17.47 3.29
N ARG A 373 -17.84 -16.20 3.14
CA ARG A 373 -16.89 -15.08 3.25
C ARG A 373 -16.26 -15.05 4.64
N THR A 374 -14.99 -15.41 4.74
CA THR A 374 -14.13 -15.10 5.89
C THR A 374 -13.82 -13.61 5.84
N ASN A 375 -14.23 -12.87 6.88
CA ASN A 375 -13.96 -11.45 6.99
C ASN A 375 -12.64 -11.26 7.75
N SER A 376 -11.53 -11.15 7.01
CA SER A 376 -10.20 -10.89 7.58
C SER A 376 -9.56 -9.66 6.92
N PRO A 377 -8.94 -8.76 7.70
CA PRO A 377 -8.19 -7.62 7.15
C PRO A 377 -7.16 -8.07 6.10
N SER A 378 -6.43 -9.15 6.40
CA SER A 378 -5.39 -9.72 5.51
C SER A 378 -5.94 -10.12 4.14
N LEU A 379 -7.15 -10.67 4.06
CA LEU A 379 -7.79 -11.06 2.79
C LEU A 379 -8.20 -9.83 1.95
N GLY A 380 -8.62 -8.75 2.61
CA GLY A 380 -9.08 -7.52 1.96
C GLY A 380 -7.98 -6.82 1.17
N VAL A 381 -6.74 -6.91 1.63
CA VAL A 381 -5.59 -6.17 1.08
C VAL A 381 -4.71 -7.00 0.14
N MET A 382 -4.93 -8.32 0.04
CA MET A 382 -4.11 -9.23 -0.77
C MET A 382 -3.85 -8.71 -2.18
N GLN A 383 -4.91 -8.33 -2.90
CA GLN A 383 -4.78 -7.83 -4.26
C GLN A 383 -3.84 -6.61 -4.32
N GLY A 384 -3.98 -5.69 -3.36
CA GLY A 384 -3.13 -4.51 -3.26
C GLY A 384 -1.66 -4.84 -2.99
N HIS A 385 -1.37 -5.80 -2.12
CA HIS A 385 -0.02 -6.29 -1.86
C HIS A 385 0.61 -6.90 -3.11
N LEU A 386 -0.12 -7.77 -3.81
CA LEU A 386 0.41 -8.44 -5.00
C LEU A 386 0.65 -7.47 -6.15
N PHE A 387 -0.14 -6.40 -6.28
CA PHE A 387 0.17 -5.33 -7.25
C PHE A 387 1.48 -4.59 -6.96
N GLN A 388 1.92 -4.54 -5.69
CA GLN A 388 3.21 -3.94 -5.33
C GLN A 388 4.36 -4.90 -5.64
N VAL A 389 4.27 -6.15 -5.18
CA VAL A 389 5.33 -7.16 -5.41
C VAL A 389 5.52 -7.46 -6.90
N LEU A 390 4.43 -7.63 -7.64
CA LEU A 390 4.46 -7.97 -9.06
C LEU A 390 4.65 -6.75 -9.96
N ARG A 391 4.84 -5.55 -9.39
CA ARG A 391 5.03 -4.32 -10.16
C ARG A 391 6.09 -4.42 -11.26
N PRO A 392 7.26 -5.07 -11.06
CA PRO A 392 8.27 -5.18 -12.11
C PRO A 392 7.82 -5.93 -13.37
N MET A 393 6.81 -6.81 -13.26
CA MET A 393 6.39 -7.67 -14.38
C MET A 393 5.05 -7.27 -15.01
N ILE A 394 4.13 -6.67 -14.25
CA ILE A 394 2.74 -6.44 -14.71
C ILE A 394 2.60 -5.40 -15.84
N SER A 395 3.64 -4.63 -16.12
CA SER A 395 3.67 -3.72 -17.28
C SER A 395 3.87 -4.46 -18.60
N SER A 396 4.65 -5.55 -18.60
CA SER A 396 4.91 -6.39 -19.78
C SER A 396 4.06 -7.66 -19.82
N HIS A 397 3.69 -8.22 -18.67
CA HIS A 397 2.89 -9.44 -18.54
C HIS A 397 1.42 -9.08 -18.25
N THR A 398 0.72 -8.61 -19.28
CA THR A 398 -0.65 -8.09 -19.17
C THR A 398 -1.66 -9.17 -18.75
N ASN A 399 -1.43 -10.44 -19.12
CA ASN A 399 -2.23 -11.58 -18.66
C ASN A 399 -2.21 -11.74 -17.13
N VAL A 400 -1.05 -11.64 -16.48
CA VAL A 400 -0.89 -11.66 -15.02
C VAL A 400 -1.62 -10.48 -14.39
N ARG A 401 -1.41 -9.27 -14.93
CA ARG A 401 -2.08 -8.05 -14.48
C ARG A 401 -3.61 -8.18 -14.51
N ASP A 402 -4.14 -8.67 -15.62
CA ASP A 402 -5.58 -8.75 -15.86
C ASP A 402 -6.23 -9.89 -15.04
N ALA A 403 -5.50 -11.00 -14.79
CA ALA A 403 -5.91 -12.02 -13.83
C ALA A 403 -5.96 -11.47 -12.40
N LEU A 404 -4.90 -10.77 -11.97
CA LEU A 404 -4.83 -10.16 -10.64
C LEU A 404 -5.92 -9.10 -10.43
N ALA A 405 -6.19 -8.24 -11.42
CA ALA A 405 -7.25 -7.23 -11.36
C ALA A 405 -8.66 -7.83 -11.19
N ARG A 406 -8.89 -9.03 -11.74
CA ARG A 406 -10.16 -9.77 -11.64
C ARG A 406 -10.29 -10.56 -10.35
N ALA A 407 -9.18 -10.90 -9.68
CA ALA A 407 -9.20 -11.54 -8.37
C ALA A 407 -9.98 -10.70 -7.35
N ARG A 408 -10.55 -11.38 -6.35
CA ARG A 408 -11.36 -10.76 -5.30
C ARG A 408 -10.89 -11.26 -3.93
N PRO A 409 -11.03 -10.45 -2.86
CA PRO A 409 -10.69 -10.88 -1.51
C PRO A 409 -11.28 -12.24 -1.15
N GLY A 410 -10.42 -13.16 -0.70
CA GLY A 410 -10.79 -14.53 -0.32
C GLY A 410 -11.04 -15.51 -1.49
N ASP A 411 -10.91 -15.09 -2.76
CA ASP A 411 -10.98 -16.00 -3.90
C ASP A 411 -9.61 -16.66 -4.14
N MET A 412 -9.28 -17.63 -3.30
CA MET A 412 -7.97 -18.29 -3.34
C MET A 412 -7.70 -18.98 -4.67
N ALA A 413 -8.71 -19.56 -5.32
CA ALA A 413 -8.55 -20.17 -6.63
C ALA A 413 -8.09 -19.14 -7.69
N ALA A 414 -8.63 -17.92 -7.65
CA ALA A 414 -8.17 -16.85 -8.53
C ALA A 414 -6.71 -16.44 -8.24
N PHE A 415 -6.30 -16.41 -6.96
CA PHE A 415 -4.92 -16.10 -6.59
C PHE A 415 -3.93 -17.22 -6.94
N GLU A 416 -4.31 -18.49 -6.83
CA GLU A 416 -3.50 -19.62 -7.33
C GLU A 416 -3.32 -19.56 -8.84
N ASN A 417 -4.38 -19.18 -9.58
CA ASN A 417 -4.25 -18.95 -11.02
C ASN A 417 -3.26 -17.81 -11.34
N VAL A 418 -3.26 -16.73 -10.54
CA VAL A 418 -2.24 -15.67 -10.66
C VAL A 418 -0.84 -16.24 -10.40
N LEU A 419 -0.67 -17.05 -9.34
CA LEU A 419 0.61 -17.71 -9.05
C LEU A 419 1.10 -18.56 -10.23
N SER A 420 0.24 -19.39 -10.82
CA SER A 420 0.59 -20.21 -11.98
C SER A 420 1.06 -19.38 -13.18
N LEU A 421 0.37 -18.27 -13.49
CA LEU A 421 0.79 -17.35 -14.55
C LEU A 421 2.13 -16.67 -14.24
N VAL A 422 2.37 -16.33 -12.97
CA VAL A 422 3.65 -15.74 -12.52
C VAL A 422 4.76 -16.77 -12.65
N GLU A 423 4.59 -18.00 -12.14
CA GLU A 423 5.58 -19.08 -12.24
C GLU A 423 5.93 -19.40 -13.69
N LYS A 424 4.94 -19.40 -14.60
CA LYS A 424 5.18 -19.56 -16.03
C LYS A 424 6.04 -18.43 -16.61
N ALA A 425 5.71 -17.17 -16.30
CA ALA A 425 6.49 -16.02 -16.76
C ALA A 425 7.92 -16.03 -16.20
N VAL A 426 8.10 -16.41 -14.93
CA VAL A 426 9.42 -16.54 -14.31
C VAL A 426 10.22 -17.66 -14.97
N LYS A 427 9.60 -18.82 -15.26
CA LYS A 427 10.24 -19.91 -16.02
C LYS A 427 10.80 -19.42 -17.36
N THR A 428 9.98 -18.72 -18.16
CA THR A 428 10.40 -18.14 -19.44
C THR A 428 11.54 -17.14 -19.26
N GLY A 429 11.42 -16.22 -18.29
CA GLY A 429 12.48 -15.23 -18.00
C GLY A 429 13.81 -15.87 -17.61
N LEU A 430 13.79 -16.92 -16.78
CA LEU A 430 15.00 -17.66 -16.40
C LEU A 430 15.63 -18.39 -17.60
N GLN A 431 14.83 -18.98 -18.48
CA GLN A 431 15.34 -19.61 -19.71
C GLN A 431 15.98 -18.60 -20.65
N GLU A 432 15.35 -17.43 -20.84
CA GLU A 432 15.92 -16.34 -21.65
C GLU A 432 17.23 -15.81 -21.07
N TYR A 433 17.33 -15.74 -19.74
CA TYR A 433 18.54 -15.31 -19.04
C TYR A 433 19.72 -16.26 -19.29
N GLU A 434 19.51 -17.58 -19.33
CA GLU A 434 20.58 -18.54 -19.65
C GLU A 434 21.16 -18.34 -21.06
N VAL A 435 20.31 -17.94 -22.01
CA VAL A 435 20.69 -17.72 -23.40
C VAL A 435 21.30 -16.34 -23.64
N SER A 436 20.79 -15.31 -22.96
CA SER A 436 21.17 -13.90 -23.20
C SER A 436 21.18 -13.08 -21.91
N PRO A 437 22.11 -13.35 -20.98
CA PRO A 437 22.18 -12.66 -19.68
C PRO A 437 22.42 -11.14 -19.82
N GLU A 438 23.12 -10.70 -20.86
CA GLU A 438 23.41 -9.29 -21.15
C GLU A 438 22.17 -8.43 -21.41
N LYS A 439 21.02 -9.04 -21.72
CA LYS A 439 19.73 -8.32 -21.83
C LYS A 439 19.21 -7.85 -20.47
N PHE A 440 19.59 -8.55 -19.40
CA PHE A 440 19.08 -8.34 -18.05
C PHE A 440 20.12 -7.66 -17.15
N GLU A 441 21.40 -7.93 -17.38
CA GLU A 441 22.51 -7.35 -16.62
C GLU A 441 23.08 -6.13 -17.34
N LYS A 442 22.62 -4.95 -16.91
CA LYS A 442 23.13 -3.68 -17.43
C LYS A 442 24.40 -3.27 -16.70
N GLN A 443 25.39 -2.78 -17.45
CA GLN A 443 26.59 -2.21 -16.82
C GLN A 443 26.24 -0.91 -16.06
N PRO A 444 26.94 -0.63 -14.94
CA PRO A 444 26.76 0.61 -14.20
C PRO A 444 27.08 1.82 -15.10
N ASP A 445 26.10 2.71 -15.26
CA ASP A 445 26.29 3.98 -15.95
C ASP A 445 26.48 5.09 -14.92
N VAL A 446 27.75 5.48 -14.72
CA VAL A 446 28.16 6.53 -13.78
C VAL A 446 27.70 7.93 -14.19
N THR A 447 27.17 8.11 -15.40
CA THR A 447 26.64 9.41 -15.85
C THR A 447 25.21 9.66 -15.38
N LEU A 448 24.50 8.63 -14.93
CA LEU A 448 23.14 8.76 -14.43
C LEU A 448 23.13 9.48 -13.07
N THR A 449 22.10 10.31 -12.86
CA THR A 449 21.84 10.99 -11.59
C THR A 449 20.39 10.79 -11.17
N GLY A 450 20.04 11.17 -9.94
CA GLY A 450 18.66 11.17 -9.46
C GLY A 450 18.01 9.79 -9.44
N SER A 451 16.75 9.70 -9.89
CA SER A 451 16.01 8.43 -9.85
C SER A 451 16.59 7.41 -10.83
N LYS A 452 17.13 7.85 -11.97
CA LYS A 452 17.72 6.97 -12.98
C LYS A 452 18.95 6.24 -12.45
N ALA A 453 19.81 6.91 -11.68
CA ALA A 453 20.95 6.29 -11.01
C ALA A 453 20.49 5.21 -10.03
N THR A 454 19.49 5.53 -9.22
CA THR A 454 18.91 4.61 -8.23
C THR A 454 18.27 3.39 -8.91
N ILE A 455 17.58 3.59 -10.04
CA ILE A 455 17.00 2.51 -10.85
C ILE A 455 18.10 1.63 -11.45
N ALA A 456 19.21 2.20 -11.92
CA ALA A 456 20.31 1.42 -12.47
C ALA A 456 21.05 0.61 -11.38
N GLU A 457 21.19 1.17 -10.18
CA GLU A 457 21.84 0.49 -9.05
C GLU A 457 21.03 -0.72 -8.57
N TYR A 458 19.74 -0.50 -8.31
CA TYR A 458 18.84 -1.48 -7.71
C TYR A 458 18.05 -2.31 -8.72
N GLY A 459 18.08 -1.96 -10.01
CA GLY A 459 17.39 -2.69 -11.05
C GLY A 459 17.77 -4.17 -11.05
N ARG A 460 16.75 -5.02 -11.14
CA ARG A 460 16.89 -6.47 -11.27
C ARG A 460 16.01 -6.96 -12.41
N PRO A 461 16.21 -8.19 -12.91
CA PRO A 461 15.25 -8.80 -13.82
C PRO A 461 13.83 -8.80 -13.24
N PHE A 462 12.81 -8.81 -14.10
CA PHE A 462 11.42 -8.62 -13.67
C PHE A 462 10.92 -9.69 -12.69
N TRP A 463 11.55 -10.87 -12.67
CA TRP A 463 11.20 -11.97 -11.78
C TRP A 463 11.78 -11.84 -10.37
N VAL A 464 12.54 -10.77 -10.09
CA VAL A 464 13.17 -10.54 -8.79
C VAL A 464 12.52 -9.34 -8.11
N CYS A 465 12.28 -9.46 -6.80
CA CYS A 465 11.84 -8.34 -5.97
C CYS A 465 12.83 -7.17 -6.07
N GLN A 466 12.32 -5.96 -6.22
CA GLN A 466 13.14 -4.77 -6.39
C GLN A 466 12.35 -3.52 -5.99
N PRO A 467 13.02 -2.46 -5.49
CA PRO A 467 12.35 -1.27 -5.01
C PRO A 467 11.66 -0.51 -6.16
N HIS A 468 10.48 0.02 -5.87
CA HIS A 468 9.88 1.01 -6.75
C HIS A 468 10.47 2.41 -6.50
N VAL A 469 11.27 2.88 -7.45
CA VAL A 469 11.80 4.24 -7.44
C VAL A 469 10.85 5.16 -8.22
N ARG A 470 10.32 6.20 -7.56
CA ARG A 470 9.54 7.25 -8.24
C ARG A 470 10.48 8.22 -8.96
N PRO A 471 10.16 8.64 -10.20
CA PRO A 471 10.87 9.72 -10.85
C PRO A 471 10.82 11.01 -10.02
N LEU A 472 11.89 11.80 -10.05
CA LEU A 472 11.90 13.15 -9.49
C LEU A 472 10.89 14.04 -10.22
N PRO A 473 10.40 15.14 -9.63
CA PRO A 473 9.43 16.03 -10.27
C PRO A 473 9.83 16.48 -11.68
N GLU A 474 11.09 16.84 -11.88
CA GLU A 474 11.62 17.26 -13.19
C GLU A 474 11.58 16.10 -14.20
N GLU A 475 11.95 14.89 -13.78
CA GLU A 475 11.87 13.69 -14.61
C GLU A 475 10.42 13.28 -14.89
N ALA A 476 9.52 13.48 -13.93
CA ALA A 476 8.09 13.22 -14.04
C ALA A 476 7.39 14.22 -14.98
N LEU A 477 7.83 15.48 -15.00
CA LEU A 477 7.38 16.46 -15.98
C LEU A 477 7.84 16.07 -17.38
N VAL A 478 9.11 15.67 -17.54
CA VAL A 478 9.69 15.28 -18.83
C VAL A 478 9.03 14.03 -19.41
N ASN A 479 8.72 13.04 -18.57
CA ASN A 479 8.08 11.79 -19.02
C ASN A 479 6.53 11.87 -19.09
N GLY A 480 5.95 13.04 -18.80
CA GLY A 480 4.51 13.27 -18.85
C GLY A 480 3.71 12.70 -17.68
N ALA A 481 4.35 12.11 -16.67
CA ALA A 481 3.70 11.65 -15.44
C ALA A 481 3.24 12.81 -14.54
N LEU A 482 3.74 14.02 -14.76
CA LEU A 482 3.29 15.25 -14.12
C LEU A 482 2.97 16.31 -15.19
N THR A 483 1.86 17.02 -15.04
CA THR A 483 1.53 18.19 -15.85
C THR A 483 1.79 19.47 -15.06
N ALA A 484 2.40 20.47 -15.69
CA ALA A 484 2.65 21.75 -15.04
C ALA A 484 1.32 22.41 -14.65
N LYS A 485 1.16 22.78 -13.37
CA LYS A 485 0.01 23.58 -12.93
C LYS A 485 0.04 24.93 -13.66
N GLY A 486 -1.06 25.25 -14.36
CA GLY A 486 -1.24 26.54 -15.03
C GLY A 486 -1.03 27.71 -14.06
N LYS A 487 -0.18 28.66 -14.46
CA LYS A 487 0.09 29.90 -13.74
C LYS A 487 -1.22 30.70 -13.57
N ASN A 488 -1.73 30.80 -12.35
CA ASN A 488 -2.60 31.90 -11.97
C ASN A 488 -1.75 33.04 -11.37
N THR A 489 -1.74 34.15 -12.11
CA THR A 489 -1.59 35.55 -11.68
C THR A 489 -0.36 35.90 -10.82
N VAL A 490 0.68 36.41 -11.49
CA VAL A 490 1.62 37.37 -10.88
C VAL A 490 0.92 38.75 -10.87
N PRO A 491 0.88 39.49 -9.75
CA PRO A 491 0.41 40.87 -9.73
C PRO A 491 1.35 41.76 -10.55
N LYS A 492 0.78 42.59 -11.41
CA LYS A 492 1.46 43.66 -12.16
C LYS A 492 1.79 44.84 -11.25
N ASP A 493 2.92 45.47 -11.57
CA ASP A 493 3.40 46.83 -11.28
C ASP A 493 4.78 46.79 -10.56
N SER A 494 5.85 47.45 -10.99
CA SER A 494 6.02 48.60 -11.90
C SER A 494 7.49 48.79 -12.33
N ALA A 495 7.70 49.38 -13.52
CA ALA A 495 8.88 50.13 -14.03
C ALA A 495 10.19 49.34 -14.30
N GLU A 496 10.99 49.56 -15.36
CA GLU A 496 11.01 50.50 -16.48
C GLU A 496 12.05 50.04 -17.54
N LYS A 497 11.68 50.18 -18.83
CA LYS A 497 12.47 50.64 -20.01
C LYS A 497 13.77 49.94 -20.55
N LYS A 498 13.70 49.81 -21.89
CA LYS A 498 14.72 49.93 -22.97
C LYS A 498 15.55 48.67 -23.29
N ASP A 499 15.87 48.33 -24.55
CA ASP A 499 15.68 48.92 -25.89
C ASP A 499 15.95 47.81 -26.95
N LYS A 500 15.26 47.87 -28.11
CA LYS A 500 15.69 47.54 -29.52
C LYS A 500 16.29 46.15 -29.84
N GLU A 501 16.13 45.50 -31.00
CA GLU A 501 15.80 45.84 -32.40
C GLU A 501 15.45 44.49 -33.10
N ALA A 502 14.31 44.37 -33.82
CA ALA A 502 14.17 44.42 -35.27
C ALA A 502 14.74 43.24 -36.09
N THR A 503 13.83 42.50 -36.74
CA THR A 503 13.81 41.88 -38.09
C THR A 503 12.91 40.63 -38.00
N GLY A 504 11.80 40.45 -38.72
CA GLY A 504 11.31 41.05 -39.94
C GLY A 504 11.22 39.95 -41.01
N THR A 505 10.05 39.31 -41.17
CA THR A 505 9.56 38.82 -42.48
C THR A 505 8.11 38.35 -42.39
N GLU A 506 7.25 39.01 -43.15
CA GLU A 506 5.85 38.67 -43.43
C GLU A 506 5.74 37.69 -44.62
N ALA A 507 4.66 36.90 -44.65
CA ALA A 507 3.91 36.51 -45.86
C ALA A 507 2.62 35.78 -45.39
N VAL A 508 1.49 36.50 -45.27
CA VAL A 508 0.38 36.65 -46.25
C VAL A 508 -0.42 35.36 -46.52
N ALA A 509 -1.70 35.45 -46.18
CA ALA A 509 -2.76 34.47 -46.39
C ALA A 509 -3.31 34.50 -47.83
N VAL A 510 -3.83 33.36 -48.30
CA VAL A 510 -4.77 33.29 -49.42
C VAL A 510 -5.84 32.22 -49.12
N GLU A 511 -7.10 32.64 -49.10
CA GLU A 511 -8.30 31.79 -49.12
C GLU A 511 -8.59 31.26 -50.54
N GLY A 512 -9.21 30.09 -50.65
CA GLY A 512 -9.75 29.58 -51.91
C GLY A 512 -10.63 28.35 -51.72
N VAL A 513 -11.92 28.53 -52.05
CA VAL A 513 -13.08 27.63 -51.83
C VAL A 513 -13.23 26.57 -52.94
N SER A 514 -14.08 25.56 -52.67
CA SER A 514 -14.82 24.65 -53.58
C SER A 514 -14.20 23.27 -53.85
N SER A 515 -14.94 22.21 -54.18
CA SER A 515 -16.30 21.74 -53.89
C SER A 515 -16.40 20.31 -54.47
N ALA A 516 -17.20 19.46 -53.83
CA ALA A 516 -17.87 18.28 -54.39
C ALA A 516 -17.04 17.11 -54.97
N THR A 517 -17.26 15.90 -54.47
CA THR A 517 -18.12 14.89 -55.14
C THR A 517 -18.28 13.60 -54.33
N ASN A 518 -19.50 13.05 -54.42
CA ASN A 518 -19.99 11.81 -53.82
C ASN A 518 -19.50 10.54 -54.55
N GLY A 519 -19.62 9.40 -53.86
CA GLY A 519 -19.60 8.04 -54.42
C GLY A 519 -19.21 7.03 -53.33
N ASP A 520 -20.09 6.61 -52.42
CA ASP A 520 -21.19 5.64 -52.55
C ASP A 520 -20.77 4.19 -52.23
N ALA A 521 -21.62 3.54 -51.42
CA ALA A 521 -21.91 2.11 -51.31
C ALA A 521 -20.78 1.11 -50.94
N THR A 522 -20.98 0.04 -50.15
CA THR A 522 -22.14 -0.56 -49.47
C THR A 522 -21.65 -1.70 -48.54
N ASN A 523 -22.51 -2.07 -47.58
CA ASN A 523 -22.68 -3.37 -46.91
C ASN A 523 -21.52 -3.87 -46.01
N GLY A 524 -21.72 -4.23 -44.74
CA GLY A 524 -22.90 -4.79 -44.08
C GLY A 524 -22.45 -6.09 -43.42
N ASP A 525 -22.53 -6.21 -42.11
CA ASP A 525 -23.62 -6.95 -41.46
C ASP A 525 -23.35 -7.11 -39.97
N ALA A 526 -24.42 -6.96 -39.21
CA ALA A 526 -24.48 -7.15 -37.79
C ALA A 526 -24.59 -8.65 -37.48
N THR A 527 -23.98 -9.10 -36.39
CA THR A 527 -24.49 -10.29 -35.69
C THR A 527 -24.62 -10.03 -34.20
N ASN A 528 -25.82 -10.35 -33.73
CA ASN A 528 -26.40 -10.11 -32.42
C ASN A 528 -25.60 -10.73 -31.26
N GLY A 529 -25.47 -9.96 -30.17
CA GLY A 529 -25.06 -10.44 -28.86
C GLY A 529 -25.80 -9.68 -27.76
N ASP A 530 -26.88 -10.28 -27.27
CA ASP A 530 -27.68 -10.00 -26.08
C ASP A 530 -27.40 -8.72 -25.27
N ALA A 531 -28.36 -7.79 -25.36
CA ALA A 531 -28.50 -6.63 -24.51
C ALA A 531 -28.71 -7.02 -23.03
N LYS A 532 -27.75 -6.67 -22.18
CA LYS A 532 -27.93 -6.55 -20.72
C LYS A 532 -27.67 -5.10 -20.28
N ASN A 533 -28.73 -4.30 -20.37
CA ASN A 533 -29.17 -3.20 -19.50
C ASN A 533 -28.13 -2.28 -18.82
N GLY A 534 -27.99 -1.06 -19.38
CA GLY A 534 -27.48 0.17 -18.76
C GLY A 534 -25.98 0.22 -18.52
N GLY A 535 -25.26 1.04 -19.29
CA GLY A 535 -23.81 1.22 -19.10
C GLY A 535 -23.48 1.57 -17.64
N THR A 536 -22.49 0.89 -17.05
CA THR A 536 -22.04 1.25 -15.70
C THR A 536 -21.41 2.64 -15.71
N THR A 537 -21.28 3.30 -14.55
CA THR A 537 -20.59 4.60 -14.48
C THR A 537 -19.20 4.57 -15.10
N SER A 538 -18.48 3.45 -14.95
CA SER A 538 -17.18 3.29 -15.59
C SER A 538 -17.30 3.27 -17.12
N ASP A 539 -18.31 2.58 -17.66
CA ASP A 539 -18.49 2.45 -19.12
C ASP A 539 -18.86 3.79 -19.75
N ILE A 540 -19.74 4.57 -19.09
CA ILE A 540 -20.16 5.89 -19.56
C ILE A 540 -18.99 6.88 -19.53
N LEU A 541 -18.25 6.92 -18.42
CA LEU A 541 -17.10 7.81 -18.29
C LEU A 541 -15.99 7.42 -19.28
N ASN A 542 -15.74 6.13 -19.49
CA ASN A 542 -14.79 5.67 -20.50
C ASN A 542 -15.26 6.06 -21.91
N ARG A 543 -16.55 5.91 -22.22
CA ARG A 543 -17.08 6.25 -23.55
C ARG A 543 -16.87 7.72 -23.88
N ILE A 544 -17.19 8.62 -22.95
CA ILE A 544 -16.99 10.06 -23.13
C ILE A 544 -15.49 10.41 -23.20
N ASN A 545 -14.62 9.65 -22.52
CA ASN A 545 -13.18 9.91 -22.53
C ASN A 545 -12.45 9.43 -23.79
N TRP A 546 -12.95 8.39 -24.46
CA TRP A 546 -12.20 7.68 -25.51
C TRP A 546 -12.87 7.73 -26.89
N ASP A 547 -14.17 8.01 -26.98
CA ASP A 547 -14.84 8.17 -28.27
C ASP A 547 -14.75 9.63 -28.72
N SER A 548 -14.15 9.86 -29.89
CA SER A 548 -13.92 11.18 -30.48
C SER A 548 -15.20 11.97 -30.77
N LYS A 549 -16.37 11.33 -30.72
CA LYS A 549 -17.68 11.99 -30.84
C LYS A 549 -18.09 12.82 -29.62
N PHE A 550 -17.43 12.65 -28.48
CA PHE A 550 -17.75 13.35 -27.25
C PHE A 550 -16.57 14.23 -26.81
N SER A 551 -16.85 15.49 -26.42
CA SER A 551 -15.87 16.34 -25.73
C SER A 551 -16.11 16.32 -24.24
N ARG A 552 -15.05 16.20 -23.43
CA ARG A 552 -15.16 16.26 -21.96
C ARG A 552 -15.65 17.61 -21.45
N ASP A 553 -15.41 18.69 -22.20
CA ASP A 553 -15.84 20.05 -21.87
C ASP A 553 -17.38 20.16 -21.79
N ASP A 554 -18.08 19.26 -22.48
CA ASP A 554 -19.52 19.31 -22.64
C ASP A 554 -20.29 18.62 -21.51
N TYR A 555 -19.60 18.03 -20.52
CA TYR A 555 -20.24 17.19 -19.50
C TYR A 555 -19.94 17.59 -18.05
N ILE A 556 -20.97 17.42 -17.21
CA ILE A 556 -20.96 17.65 -15.77
C ILE A 556 -21.41 16.37 -15.06
N ILE A 557 -20.70 16.02 -13.99
CA ILE A 557 -20.93 14.82 -13.18
C ILE A 557 -21.61 15.23 -11.87
N GLY A 558 -22.81 14.70 -11.62
CA GLY A 558 -23.51 14.81 -10.34
C GLY A 558 -23.18 13.62 -9.44
N PHE A 559 -22.79 13.88 -8.20
CA PHE A 559 -22.38 12.85 -7.25
C PHE A 559 -22.84 13.17 -5.82
N VAL A 560 -22.89 12.14 -4.96
CA VAL A 560 -23.16 12.31 -3.53
C VAL A 560 -21.84 12.53 -2.79
N ASP A 561 -21.65 13.71 -2.22
CA ASP A 561 -20.61 13.99 -1.24
C ASP A 561 -20.85 13.26 0.10
N ARG A 562 -19.79 12.95 0.87
CA ARG A 562 -19.89 12.21 2.13
C ARG A 562 -20.45 13.10 3.23
N PHE A 563 -20.29 14.42 3.11
CA PHE A 563 -20.64 15.39 4.13
C PHE A 563 -21.61 16.46 3.60
N GLU A 564 -21.50 16.84 2.33
CA GLU A 564 -22.24 17.99 1.77
C GLU A 564 -23.48 17.60 0.94
N GLY A 565 -23.82 16.31 0.88
CA GLY A 565 -24.97 15.86 0.09
C GLY A 565 -24.66 15.92 -1.41
N GLN A 566 -25.61 16.31 -2.24
CA GLN A 566 -25.46 16.20 -3.69
C GLN A 566 -24.69 17.40 -4.28
N LEU A 567 -23.58 17.13 -4.96
CA LEU A 567 -22.72 18.12 -5.61
C LEU A 567 -22.53 17.81 -7.10
N GLU A 568 -22.07 18.81 -7.87
CA GLU A 568 -21.72 18.69 -9.28
C GLU A 568 -20.28 19.16 -9.55
N VAL A 569 -19.63 18.53 -10.52
CA VAL A 569 -18.26 18.86 -10.94
C VAL A 569 -18.12 18.73 -12.46
N SER A 570 -17.34 19.59 -13.09
CA SER A 570 -16.98 19.45 -14.52
C SER A 570 -16.26 18.13 -14.74
N MET A 571 -16.55 17.47 -15.85
CA MET A 571 -15.91 16.20 -16.20
C MET A 571 -14.38 16.34 -16.40
N ASN A 572 -13.86 17.54 -16.71
CA ASN A 572 -12.42 17.78 -16.78
C ASN A 572 -11.72 17.73 -15.42
N SER A 573 -12.40 18.19 -14.37
CA SER A 573 -11.87 18.15 -13.01
C SER A 573 -12.02 16.77 -12.36
N TRP A 574 -12.73 15.84 -13.02
CA TRP A 574 -12.90 14.48 -12.52
C TRP A 574 -11.67 13.61 -12.82
N LYS A 575 -11.03 13.13 -11.76
CA LYS A 575 -9.83 12.28 -11.81
C LYS A 575 -10.12 10.84 -11.38
N LYS A 576 -9.40 9.89 -12.00
CA LYS A 576 -9.62 8.44 -11.83
C LYS A 576 -8.81 7.82 -10.68
N GLU A 577 -7.84 8.53 -10.11
CA GLU A 577 -6.87 7.96 -9.17
C GLU A 577 -7.22 8.20 -7.69
N THR A 578 -7.09 7.14 -6.88
CA THR A 578 -7.34 7.14 -5.43
C THR A 578 -6.32 7.96 -4.62
N THR A 579 -5.26 8.45 -5.25
CA THR A 579 -4.17 9.22 -4.64
C THR A 579 -4.35 10.74 -4.72
N ASP A 580 -5.35 11.22 -5.47
CA ASP A 580 -5.67 12.65 -5.60
C ASP A 580 -6.56 13.14 -4.43
N GLU A 581 -6.30 14.37 -3.96
CA GLU A 581 -7.00 15.00 -2.82
C GLU A 581 -8.52 15.22 -3.06
N GLU A 582 -8.98 15.11 -4.32
CA GLU A 582 -10.36 15.35 -4.77
C GLU A 582 -11.02 14.12 -5.44
N PHE A 583 -10.48 12.91 -5.23
CA PHE A 583 -11.02 11.70 -5.85
C PHE A 583 -12.47 11.37 -5.43
N ILE A 584 -13.37 11.25 -6.42
CA ILE A 584 -14.77 10.87 -6.21
C ILE A 584 -14.95 9.40 -6.62
N PRO A 585 -15.24 8.49 -5.68
CA PRO A 585 -15.50 7.09 -6.00
C PRO A 585 -16.66 6.93 -6.98
N GLN A 586 -16.49 6.12 -8.02
CA GLN A 586 -17.49 5.92 -9.09
C GLN A 586 -18.86 5.46 -8.56
N HIS A 587 -18.91 4.69 -7.47
CA HIS A 587 -20.18 4.26 -6.87
C HIS A 587 -20.98 5.42 -6.25
N ARG A 588 -20.44 6.64 -6.15
CA ARG A 588 -21.12 7.84 -5.65
C ARG A 588 -21.65 8.76 -6.75
N VAL A 589 -21.32 8.49 -8.01
CA VAL A 589 -21.88 9.21 -9.16
C VAL A 589 -23.37 8.84 -9.32
N LEU A 590 -24.22 9.85 -9.41
CA LEU A 590 -25.67 9.72 -9.55
C LEU A 590 -26.11 9.86 -11.01
N TYR A 591 -25.63 10.90 -11.69
CA TYR A 591 -25.94 11.18 -13.09
C TYR A 591 -24.79 11.90 -13.79
N ILE A 592 -24.86 11.94 -15.12
CA ILE A 592 -24.03 12.77 -15.98
C ILE A 592 -24.98 13.56 -16.87
N ARG A 593 -24.76 14.87 -16.94
CA ARG A 593 -25.55 15.78 -17.77
C ARG A 593 -24.65 16.56 -18.71
N HIS A 594 -25.18 16.92 -19.86
CA HIS A 594 -24.56 17.87 -20.76
C HIS A 594 -24.60 19.28 -20.13
N VAL A 595 -23.67 20.15 -20.50
CA VAL A 595 -23.62 21.55 -20.03
C VAL A 595 -24.88 22.34 -20.38
N SER A 596 -25.60 21.94 -21.44
CA SER A 596 -26.93 22.47 -21.81
C SER A 596 -28.04 22.15 -20.81
N GLY A 597 -27.77 21.30 -19.81
CA GLY A 597 -28.73 20.89 -18.77
C GLY A 597 -29.41 19.55 -19.02
N GLU A 598 -29.21 18.91 -20.18
CA GLU A 598 -29.79 17.62 -20.50
C GLU A 598 -29.10 16.47 -19.74
N ILE A 599 -29.87 15.67 -18.99
CA ILE A 599 -29.35 14.44 -18.38
C ILE A 599 -29.16 13.37 -19.47
N VAL A 600 -27.91 12.97 -19.69
CA VAL A 600 -27.51 11.97 -20.70
C VAL A 600 -27.32 10.58 -20.10
N TRP A 601 -27.09 10.49 -18.79
CA TRP A 601 -27.07 9.24 -18.06
C TRP A 601 -27.50 9.44 -16.60
N ASP A 602 -28.36 8.57 -16.07
CA ASP A 602 -28.81 8.61 -14.67
C ASP A 602 -28.95 7.19 -14.12
N ARG A 603 -28.22 6.92 -13.03
CA ARG A 603 -28.18 5.60 -12.42
C ARG A 603 -29.52 5.16 -11.84
N ARG A 604 -30.26 6.07 -11.20
CA ARG A 604 -31.51 5.76 -10.49
C ARG A 604 -32.68 5.70 -11.45
N ARG A 605 -32.72 6.62 -12.42
CA ARG A 605 -33.77 6.70 -13.45
C ARG A 605 -33.52 5.76 -14.63
N ARG A 606 -32.38 5.07 -14.67
CA ARG A 606 -31.94 4.16 -15.76
C ARG A 606 -31.94 4.82 -17.14
N ILE A 607 -31.59 6.10 -17.17
CA ILE A 607 -31.41 6.85 -18.42
C ILE A 607 -30.00 6.56 -18.93
N ASP A 608 -29.87 6.22 -20.21
CA ASP A 608 -28.59 6.06 -20.89
C ASP A 608 -28.75 6.45 -22.37
N LYS A 609 -28.46 7.72 -22.67
CA LYS A 609 -28.44 8.29 -24.01
C LYS A 609 -27.05 8.19 -24.66
N ILE A 610 -26.02 7.80 -23.91
CA ILE A 610 -24.65 7.67 -24.40
C ILE A 610 -24.46 6.36 -25.17
N PHE A 611 -25.02 5.26 -24.67
CA PHE A 611 -25.09 3.99 -25.40
C PHE A 611 -26.46 3.72 -26.02
N ASN A 612 -27.39 4.67 -25.87
CA ASN A 612 -28.78 4.55 -26.33
C ASN A 612 -29.49 3.31 -25.78
N SER A 613 -29.07 2.85 -24.60
CA SER A 613 -29.51 1.59 -23.98
C SER A 613 -30.65 1.76 -22.97
N GLY A 614 -31.03 3.01 -22.67
CA GLY A 614 -31.94 3.37 -21.57
C GLY A 614 -33.42 3.55 -21.91
N ASN A 615 -33.85 3.41 -23.18
CA ASN A 615 -35.26 3.57 -23.54
C ASN A 615 -35.95 2.22 -23.74
N SER A 616 -36.38 1.61 -22.64
CA SER A 616 -37.40 0.55 -22.66
C SER A 616 -38.38 0.73 -21.50
N ALA A 617 -38.96 1.93 -21.35
CA ALA A 617 -40.19 2.17 -20.58
C ALA A 617 -40.51 3.67 -20.59
N PHE A 618 -41.13 4.20 -21.65
CA PHE A 618 -42.01 5.39 -21.60
C PHE A 618 -42.58 5.61 -23.02
N SER A 619 -43.50 4.74 -23.41
CA SER A 619 -44.35 4.92 -24.60
C SER A 619 -45.76 4.39 -24.35
N GLU A 620 -46.30 4.62 -23.15
CA GLU A 620 -47.63 4.12 -22.76
C GLU A 620 -48.44 5.06 -21.85
N LEU A 621 -48.26 6.38 -22.00
CA LEU A 621 -49.16 7.39 -21.41
C LEU A 621 -49.58 8.43 -22.45
N ALA A 622 -50.04 7.94 -23.59
CA ALA A 622 -50.82 8.69 -24.57
C ALA A 622 -52.21 8.05 -24.72
N PHE A 623 -52.92 7.78 -23.62
CA PHE A 623 -54.37 7.56 -23.60
C PHE A 623 -54.90 7.89 -22.19
N LEU A 624 -56.03 8.63 -22.15
CA LEU A 624 -56.71 9.33 -21.02
C LEU A 624 -56.20 10.78 -20.85
N ASN A 625 -56.91 11.90 -21.08
CA ASN A 625 -58.34 12.28 -21.25
C ASN A 625 -59.39 11.43 -20.54
#